data_AF-A0A949NII5-F1
#
_entry.id   AF-A0A949NII5-F1
#
_cell.length_a   1.000
_cell.length_b   1.000
_cell.length_c   1.000
_cell.angle_alpha   90.00
_cell.angle_beta   90.00
_cell.angle_gamma   90.00
#
_symmetry.space_group_name_H-M   'P 1'
#
loop_
_entity.id
_entity.type
_entity.pdbx_description
1 polymer ?
#
loop_
_entity_poly.entity_id
_entity_poly.type
_entity_poly.pdbx_seq_one_letter_code
_entity_poly.pdbx_strand_id
1 'polypeptide(L)'
;MSEVEKMAYYDLKTNEIWAESNIDRFHDEHIEIDEVIAPLIRELNIKGYKTKFCCSGHPFYSLCEAMVDSEETAKAFVGLIGTERTENPRVPVRALYVTQDNDFYITFEENEQKAIVLALPDGFEWDDERTIRYTYNNYEFYAFLAERAKAAKALHDWAIQLPPVA
;
A
#
# COMPACT_ATOMS: atom_id res chain seq x y z
N MET A 1 -9.70 19.45 20.31
CA MET A 1 -9.76 17.98 20.22
C MET A 1 -9.14 17.63 18.90
N SER A 2 -7.96 17.01 18.88
CA SER A 2 -7.40 16.51 17.63
C SER A 2 -8.35 15.45 17.11
N GLU A 3 -8.85 15.62 15.89
CA GLU A 3 -9.56 14.55 15.20
C GLU A 3 -8.59 13.38 15.12
N VAL A 4 -8.91 12.29 15.82
CA VAL A 4 -8.21 11.02 15.65
C VAL A 4 -8.64 10.53 14.29
N GLU A 5 -7.71 10.54 13.35
CA GLU A 5 -7.90 9.98 12.01
C GLU A 5 -8.36 8.53 12.18
N LYS A 6 -9.50 8.19 11.59
CA LYS A 6 -10.09 6.84 11.70
C LYS A 6 -9.33 5.91 10.76
N MET A 7 -8.25 5.32 11.26
CA MET A 7 -7.37 4.45 10.48
C MET A 7 -7.48 3.01 10.99
N ALA A 8 -7.39 2.04 10.07
CA ALA A 8 -7.15 0.66 10.47
C ALA A 8 -5.65 0.46 10.75
N TYR A 9 -5.37 -0.33 11.78
CA TYR A 9 -4.04 -0.64 12.27
C TYR A 9 -3.81 -2.15 12.27
N TYR A 10 -2.56 -2.55 12.00
CA TYR A 10 -2.11 -3.93 11.96
C TYR A 10 -0.94 -4.15 12.92
N ASP A 11 -1.03 -5.19 13.75
CA ASP A 11 0.06 -5.65 14.60
C ASP A 11 0.89 -6.71 13.87
N LEU A 12 2.15 -6.39 13.56
CA LEU A 12 3.07 -7.28 12.87
C LEU A 12 3.49 -8.52 13.70
N LYS A 13 3.39 -8.45 15.04
CA LYS A 13 3.73 -9.55 15.96
C LYS A 13 2.56 -10.52 16.10
N THR A 14 1.34 -10.01 16.27
CA THR A 14 0.15 -10.83 16.58
C THR A 14 -0.73 -11.12 15.36
N ASN A 15 -0.62 -10.32 14.29
CA ASN A 15 -1.51 -10.30 13.12
C ASN A 15 -2.95 -9.92 13.45
N GLU A 16 -3.15 -9.13 14.52
CA GLU A 16 -4.44 -8.54 14.86
C GLU A 16 -4.69 -7.26 14.05
N ILE A 17 -5.98 -7.01 13.74
CA ILE A 17 -6.44 -5.83 13.00
C ILE A 17 -7.34 -5.02 13.92
N TRP A 18 -7.06 -3.72 14.03
CA TRP A 18 -7.78 -2.78 14.89
C TRP A 18 -8.29 -1.60 14.05
N ALA A 19 -9.56 -1.20 14.19
CA ALA A 19 -10.12 -0.12 13.38
C ALA A 19 -9.89 1.30 13.96
N GLU A 20 -9.54 1.39 15.25
CA GLU A 20 -9.21 2.62 15.96
C GLU A 20 -8.63 2.24 17.33
N SER A 21 -7.90 3.17 17.95
CA SER A 21 -7.46 3.03 19.34
C SER A 21 -7.37 4.39 20.02
N ASN A 22 -7.80 4.47 21.27
CA ASN A 22 -7.66 5.62 22.15
C ASN A 22 -6.58 5.41 23.23
N ILE A 23 -5.76 4.37 23.08
CA ILE A 23 -4.71 4.01 24.02
C ILE A 23 -3.45 4.83 23.72
N ASP A 24 -2.87 5.44 24.76
CA ASP A 24 -1.63 6.20 24.63
C ASP A 24 -0.51 5.30 24.09
N ARG A 25 0.25 5.78 23.10
CA ARG A 25 1.32 5.06 22.39
C ARG A 25 0.92 3.80 21.62
N PHE A 26 -0.37 3.60 21.35
CA PHE A 26 -0.82 2.44 20.56
C PHE A 26 -0.09 2.33 19.21
N HIS A 27 0.14 3.45 18.53
CA HIS A 27 0.75 3.51 17.21
C HIS A 27 2.25 3.16 17.20
N ASP A 28 2.93 3.10 18.35
CA ASP A 28 4.37 2.78 18.40
C ASP A 28 4.66 1.31 18.01
N GLU A 29 3.66 0.44 18.15
CA GLU A 29 3.78 -1.00 17.87
C GLU A 29 2.95 -1.46 16.65
N HIS A 30 2.18 -0.58 16.03
CA HIS A 30 1.24 -0.91 14.97
C HIS A 30 1.51 -0.08 13.72
N ILE A 31 1.23 -0.67 12.56
CA ILE A 31 1.28 0.05 11.28
C ILE A 31 -0.12 0.39 10.81
N GLU A 32 -0.25 1.50 10.10
CA GLU A 32 -1.46 1.82 9.35
C GLU A 32 -1.64 0.84 8.19
N ILE A 33 -2.89 0.47 7.92
CA ILE A 33 -3.25 -0.43 6.83
C ILE A 33 -4.59 -0.02 6.20
N ASP A 34 -4.71 -0.21 4.88
CA ASP A 34 -5.98 -0.11 4.18
C ASP A 34 -6.96 -1.18 4.68
N GLU A 35 -8.11 -0.76 5.21
CA GLU A 35 -9.12 -1.66 5.78
C GLU A 35 -9.55 -2.79 4.82
N VAL A 36 -9.61 -2.49 3.52
CA VAL A 36 -10.12 -3.41 2.49
C VAL A 36 -9.16 -4.56 2.19
N ILE A 37 -7.86 -4.39 2.43
CA ILE A 37 -6.84 -5.44 2.25
C ILE A 37 -6.29 -5.98 3.57
N ALA A 38 -6.64 -5.40 4.72
CA ALA A 38 -6.17 -5.88 6.01
C ALA A 38 -6.44 -7.39 6.24
N PRO A 39 -7.63 -7.96 5.91
CA PRO A 39 -7.86 -9.40 6.01
C PRO A 39 -6.95 -10.24 5.11
N LEU A 40 -6.68 -9.76 3.89
CA LEU A 40 -5.76 -10.40 2.94
C LEU A 40 -4.33 -10.42 3.49
N ILE A 41 -3.84 -9.28 3.96
CA ILE A 41 -2.49 -9.17 4.53
C ILE A 41 -2.33 -10.11 5.73
N ARG A 42 -3.33 -10.17 6.61
CA ARG A 42 -3.37 -11.09 7.73
C ARG A 42 -3.29 -12.56 7.29
N GLU A 43 -4.10 -12.94 6.31
CA GLU A 43 -4.14 -14.32 5.79
C GLU A 43 -2.77 -14.75 5.24
N LEU A 44 -2.13 -13.89 4.44
CA LEU A 44 -0.79 -14.11 3.91
C LEU A 44 0.26 -14.25 5.03
N ASN A 45 0.27 -13.31 5.97
CA ASN A 45 1.26 -13.26 7.04
C ASN A 45 1.15 -14.44 8.03
N ILE A 46 -0.07 -14.90 8.34
CA ILE A 46 -0.32 -16.10 9.17
C ILE A 46 0.23 -17.36 8.49
N LYS A 47 0.12 -17.43 7.15
CA LYS A 47 0.67 -18.52 6.36
C LYS A 47 2.17 -18.42 6.11
N GLY A 48 2.83 -17.38 6.61
CA GLY A 48 4.28 -17.19 6.45
C GLY A 48 4.68 -16.44 5.18
N TYR A 49 3.73 -16.00 4.35
CA TYR A 49 4.01 -15.10 3.22
C TYR A 49 4.13 -13.67 3.73
N LYS A 50 5.32 -13.32 4.23
CA LYS A 50 5.56 -11.98 4.79
C LYS A 50 5.43 -10.91 3.73
N THR A 51 4.70 -9.84 4.05
CA THR A 51 4.40 -8.73 3.14
C THR A 51 5.02 -7.42 3.61
N LYS A 52 5.41 -6.57 2.67
CA LYS A 52 5.87 -5.19 2.89
C LYS A 52 5.34 -4.30 1.79
N PHE A 53 5.31 -2.98 1.99
CA PHE A 53 4.90 -1.99 0.99
C PHE A 53 3.65 -2.44 0.22
N CYS A 54 2.48 -2.35 0.83
CA CYS A 54 1.23 -2.78 0.22
C CYS A 54 0.26 -1.60 0.16
N CYS A 55 -0.50 -1.49 -0.92
CA CYS A 55 -1.55 -0.50 -1.08
C CYS A 55 -2.68 -1.12 -1.89
N SER A 56 -3.92 -0.71 -1.64
CA SER A 56 -5.09 -1.16 -2.40
C SER A 56 -5.60 -0.13 -3.40
N GLY A 57 -4.81 0.90 -3.66
CA GLY A 57 -5.13 2.02 -4.52
C GLY A 57 -6.15 2.99 -3.91
N HIS A 58 -6.07 4.24 -4.37
CA HIS A 58 -6.90 5.35 -3.94
C HIS A 58 -7.63 5.97 -5.14
N PRO A 59 -8.92 6.32 -4.98
CA PRO A 59 -9.71 6.93 -6.05
C PRO A 59 -9.37 8.41 -6.30
N PHE A 60 -8.60 9.02 -5.41
CA PHE A 60 -8.16 10.40 -5.49
C PHE A 60 -6.67 10.46 -5.69
N TYR A 61 -6.22 11.57 -6.27
CA TYR A 61 -4.80 11.84 -6.38
C TYR A 61 -4.20 12.12 -4.99
N SER A 62 -3.00 11.59 -4.77
CA SER A 62 -2.22 11.86 -3.58
C SER A 62 -1.41 13.14 -3.80
N LEU A 63 -1.52 14.08 -2.87
CA LEU A 63 -0.59 15.21 -2.76
C LEU A 63 0.60 14.72 -1.94
N CYS A 64 1.73 14.56 -2.59
CA CYS A 64 2.95 14.01 -2.00
C CYS A 64 4.01 15.10 -1.82
N GLU A 65 4.92 14.84 -0.88
CA GLU A 65 6.13 15.61 -0.72
C GLU A 65 7.37 14.72 -0.78
N ALA A 66 8.44 15.24 -1.38
CA ALA A 66 9.75 14.60 -1.38
C ALA A 66 10.83 15.63 -1.06
N MET A 67 11.77 15.24 -0.20
CA MET A 67 12.94 16.05 0.15
C MET A 67 14.11 15.64 -0.74
N VAL A 68 14.58 16.55 -1.59
CA VAL A 68 15.60 16.30 -2.62
C VAL A 68 16.76 17.29 -2.54
N ASP A 69 17.86 16.93 -3.20
CA ASP A 69 19.12 17.67 -3.19
C ASP A 69 19.10 18.94 -4.06
N SER A 70 18.26 18.98 -5.09
CA SER A 70 18.16 20.10 -6.03
C SER A 70 16.78 20.25 -6.68
N GLU A 71 16.48 21.45 -7.19
CA GLU A 71 15.29 21.70 -7.99
C GLU A 71 15.32 20.94 -9.32
N GLU A 72 16.50 20.60 -9.83
CA GLU A 72 16.63 19.80 -11.05
C GLU A 72 16.18 18.35 -10.80
N THR A 73 16.60 17.77 -9.68
CA THR A 73 16.14 16.45 -9.24
C THR A 73 14.61 16.42 -9.07
N ALA A 74 14.02 17.49 -8.54
CA ALA A 74 12.57 17.59 -8.38
C ALA A 74 11.80 17.49 -9.72
N LYS A 75 12.37 17.94 -10.84
CA LYS A 75 11.72 17.87 -12.16
C LYS A 75 11.53 16.44 -12.68
N ALA A 76 12.20 15.46 -12.09
CA ALA A 76 11.99 14.06 -12.40
C ALA A 76 10.66 13.52 -11.87
N PHE A 77 10.03 14.19 -10.89
CA PHE A 77 8.73 13.77 -10.38
C PHE A 77 7.62 14.07 -11.38
N VAL A 78 6.95 13.02 -11.84
CA VAL A 78 5.70 13.15 -12.60
C VAL A 78 4.66 13.86 -11.71
N GLY A 79 4.00 14.87 -12.26
CA GLY A 79 2.99 15.65 -11.53
C GLY A 79 3.55 16.67 -10.55
N LEU A 80 4.82 17.07 -10.67
CA LEU A 80 5.39 18.17 -9.89
C LEU A 80 4.53 19.44 -9.99
N ILE A 81 4.11 19.96 -8.83
CA ILE A 81 3.33 21.20 -8.69
C ILE A 81 4.28 22.38 -8.43
N GLY A 82 5.32 22.15 -7.63
CA GLY A 82 6.27 23.19 -7.25
C GLY A 82 7.37 22.71 -6.31
N THR A 83 8.30 23.62 -6.01
CA THR A 83 9.42 23.37 -5.12
C THR A 83 9.59 24.51 -4.11
N GLU A 84 9.95 24.17 -2.89
CA GLU A 84 10.25 25.10 -1.81
C GLU A 84 11.68 24.86 -1.29
N ARG A 85 12.36 25.90 -0.80
CA ARG A 85 13.66 25.73 -0.13
C ARG A 85 13.45 25.34 1.32
N THR A 86 14.25 24.39 1.80
CA THR A 86 14.24 23.94 3.18
C THR A 86 15.50 24.40 3.92
N GLU A 87 15.45 24.38 5.25
CA GLU A 87 16.62 24.68 6.09
C GLU A 87 17.60 23.50 6.18
N ASN A 88 17.24 22.31 5.67
CA ASN A 88 18.08 21.13 5.76
C ASN A 88 19.12 21.13 4.62
N PRO A 89 20.42 21.33 4.91
CA PRO A 89 21.44 21.44 3.87
C PRO A 89 21.70 20.14 3.10
N ARG A 90 21.23 18.98 3.59
CA ARG A 90 21.35 17.69 2.89
C ARG A 90 20.26 17.47 1.85
N VAL A 91 19.08 18.05 2.08
CA VAL A 91 17.91 17.98 1.20
C VAL A 91 17.26 19.36 1.13
N PRO A 92 17.95 20.35 0.54
CA PRO A 92 17.56 21.76 0.60
C PRO A 92 16.32 22.09 -0.21
N VAL A 93 15.70 21.13 -0.90
CA VAL A 93 14.53 21.33 -1.74
C VAL A 93 13.42 20.38 -1.31
N ARG A 94 12.23 20.93 -1.04
CA ARG A 94 10.99 20.20 -0.86
C ARG A 94 10.22 20.27 -2.17
N ALA A 95 10.02 19.12 -2.82
CA ALA A 95 9.20 18.99 -4.02
C ALA A 95 7.77 18.61 -3.61
N LEU A 96 6.78 19.36 -4.09
CA LEU A 96 5.36 19.03 -3.96
C LEU A 96 4.87 18.50 -5.30
N TYR A 97 4.30 17.30 -5.31
CA TYR A 97 3.85 16.65 -6.54
C TYR A 97 2.55 15.91 -6.32
N VAL A 98 1.78 15.75 -7.40
CA VAL A 98 0.54 14.97 -7.42
C VAL A 98 0.79 13.67 -8.17
N THR A 99 0.46 12.54 -7.56
CA THR A 99 0.47 11.24 -8.26
C THR A 99 -0.90 10.59 -8.22
N GLN A 100 -1.22 9.85 -9.27
CA GLN A 100 -2.28 8.85 -9.17
C GLN A 100 -1.73 7.71 -8.32
N ASP A 101 -2.55 7.18 -7.42
CA ASP A 101 -2.24 5.99 -6.66
C ASP A 101 -3.28 4.93 -7.02
N ASN A 102 -3.31 4.55 -8.29
CA ASN A 102 -4.37 3.71 -8.87
C ASN A 102 -3.92 2.24 -9.04
N ASP A 103 -2.98 1.79 -8.22
CA ASP A 103 -2.48 0.43 -8.24
C ASP A 103 -2.79 -0.27 -6.92
N PHE A 104 -3.36 -1.47 -7.01
CA PHE A 104 -3.39 -2.40 -5.90
C PHE A 104 -2.19 -3.33 -6.01
N TYR A 105 -1.26 -3.26 -5.07
CA TYR A 105 -0.11 -4.12 -5.04
C TYR A 105 0.18 -4.72 -3.65
N ILE A 106 0.70 -5.94 -3.68
CA ILE A 106 1.27 -6.63 -2.51
C ILE A 106 2.71 -7.00 -2.86
N THR A 107 3.67 -6.50 -2.11
CA THR A 107 5.07 -6.93 -2.21
C THR A 107 5.39 -7.94 -1.11
N PHE A 108 5.89 -9.10 -1.51
CA PHE A 108 6.40 -10.12 -0.60
C PHE A 108 7.82 -9.77 -0.14
N GLU A 109 8.12 -10.02 1.13
CA GLU A 109 9.44 -9.74 1.69
C GLU A 109 10.48 -10.72 1.15
N GLU A 110 10.16 -12.01 1.19
CA GLU A 110 11.08 -13.10 0.85
C GLU A 110 10.58 -13.97 -0.31
N ASN A 111 9.27 -14.25 -0.38
CA ASN A 111 8.71 -15.18 -1.36
C ASN A 111 8.74 -14.58 -2.77
N GLU A 112 9.49 -15.21 -3.66
CA GLU A 112 9.48 -14.89 -5.09
C GLU A 112 8.36 -15.62 -5.83
N GLN A 113 8.00 -15.12 -7.01
CA GLN A 113 7.00 -15.69 -7.92
C GLN A 113 7.12 -17.21 -8.07
N LYS A 114 8.35 -17.73 -8.18
CA LYS A 114 8.59 -19.16 -8.37
C LYS A 114 8.20 -20.02 -7.17
N ALA A 115 8.14 -19.45 -5.97
CA ALA A 115 7.71 -20.12 -4.75
C ALA A 115 6.18 -20.19 -4.63
N ILE A 116 5.45 -19.36 -5.38
CA ILE A 116 4.00 -19.28 -5.37
C ILE A 116 3.46 -19.87 -6.67
N VAL A 117 3.18 -21.17 -6.64
CA VAL A 117 2.76 -21.95 -7.83
C VAL A 117 1.28 -21.78 -8.20
N LEU A 118 0.48 -21.21 -7.30
CA LEU A 118 -0.93 -20.97 -7.56
C LEU A 118 -1.09 -19.77 -8.51
N ALA A 119 -1.79 -19.98 -9.63
CA ALA A 119 -2.07 -18.92 -10.59
C ALA A 119 -2.78 -17.74 -9.91
N LEU A 120 -2.39 -16.52 -10.27
CA LEU A 120 -3.02 -15.29 -9.76
C LEU A 120 -4.48 -15.21 -10.25
N PRO A 121 -5.37 -14.56 -9.46
CA PRO A 121 -6.72 -14.29 -9.92
C PRO A 121 -6.73 -13.32 -11.11
N ASP A 122 -7.80 -13.37 -11.92
CA ASP A 122 -7.93 -12.54 -13.11
C ASP A 122 -7.66 -11.05 -12.84
N GLY A 123 -6.86 -10.44 -13.72
CA GLY A 123 -6.46 -9.03 -13.64
C GLY A 123 -5.24 -8.75 -12.78
N PHE A 124 -4.80 -9.70 -11.94
CA PHE A 124 -3.52 -9.59 -11.23
C PHE A 124 -2.37 -10.13 -12.06
N GLU A 125 -1.25 -9.45 -12.01
CA GLU A 125 0.00 -9.84 -12.64
C GLU A 125 1.18 -9.71 -11.68
N TRP A 126 2.27 -10.39 -12.02
CA TRP A 126 3.55 -10.17 -11.37
C TRP A 126 4.22 -8.96 -12.02
N ASP A 127 4.33 -7.86 -11.27
CA ASP A 127 4.99 -6.62 -11.69
C ASP A 127 6.52 -6.78 -11.64
N ASP A 128 7.00 -7.52 -10.64
CA ASP A 128 8.39 -7.98 -10.53
C ASP A 128 8.44 -9.39 -9.90
N GLU A 129 9.64 -9.84 -9.49
CA GLU A 129 9.81 -11.18 -8.89
C GLU A 129 9.07 -11.37 -7.55
N ARG A 130 8.64 -10.30 -6.87
CA ARG A 130 8.06 -10.32 -5.52
C ARG A 130 6.81 -9.47 -5.35
N THR A 131 6.37 -8.78 -6.38
CA THR A 131 5.25 -7.84 -6.32
C THR A 131 4.16 -8.32 -7.26
N ILE A 132 2.98 -8.56 -6.68
CA ILE A 132 1.76 -8.74 -7.46
C ILE A 132 1.04 -7.40 -7.54
N ARG A 133 0.46 -7.10 -8.70
CA ARG A 133 -0.20 -5.83 -8.99
C ARG A 133 -1.50 -6.05 -9.75
N TYR A 134 -2.47 -5.19 -9.47
CA TYR A 134 -3.67 -4.97 -10.24
C TYR A 134 -3.76 -3.48 -10.55
N THR A 135 -3.79 -3.14 -11.83
CA THR A 135 -3.88 -1.76 -12.32
C THR A 135 -5.33 -1.41 -12.60
N TYR A 136 -5.89 -0.46 -11.86
CA TYR A 136 -7.28 -0.04 -12.06
C TYR A 136 -7.44 0.73 -13.37
N ASN A 137 -8.46 0.37 -14.15
CA ASN A 137 -8.80 1.04 -15.41
C ASN A 137 -9.94 2.05 -15.28
N ASN A 138 -10.57 2.11 -14.11
CA ASN A 138 -11.73 2.96 -13.87
C ASN A 138 -11.36 4.21 -13.05
N TYR A 139 -11.66 5.38 -13.60
CA TYR A 139 -11.40 6.67 -12.97
C TYR A 139 -12.67 7.32 -12.40
N GLU A 140 -13.84 6.69 -12.59
CA GLU A 140 -15.07 7.12 -11.94
C GLU A 140 -15.07 6.61 -10.49
N PHE A 141 -15.34 7.51 -9.55
CA PHE A 141 -15.15 7.28 -8.12
C PHE A 141 -15.87 6.01 -7.61
N TYR A 142 -17.17 5.86 -7.86
CA TYR A 142 -17.91 4.73 -7.30
C TYR A 142 -17.60 3.42 -7.99
N ALA A 143 -17.36 3.46 -9.29
CA ALA A 143 -16.98 2.29 -10.05
C ALA A 143 -15.56 1.82 -9.72
N PHE A 144 -14.62 2.74 -9.43
CA PHE A 144 -13.32 2.43 -8.84
C PHE A 144 -13.48 1.71 -7.49
N LEU A 145 -14.30 2.25 -6.58
CA LEU A 145 -14.51 1.61 -5.27
C LEU A 145 -15.11 0.20 -5.41
N ALA A 146 -16.04 0.02 -6.34
CA ALA A 146 -16.63 -1.28 -6.62
C ALA A 146 -15.61 -2.27 -7.22
N GLU A 147 -14.72 -1.80 -8.10
CA GLU A 147 -13.62 -2.60 -8.66
C GLU A 147 -12.59 -2.96 -7.57
N ARG A 148 -12.18 -1.99 -6.74
CA ARG A 148 -11.28 -2.19 -5.60
C ARG A 148 -11.77 -3.27 -4.65
N ALA A 149 -13.04 -3.23 -4.26
CA ALA A 149 -13.63 -4.24 -3.38
C ALA A 149 -13.64 -5.63 -4.05
N LYS A 150 -13.92 -5.72 -5.35
CA LYS A 150 -13.89 -7.00 -6.09
C LYS A 150 -12.48 -7.57 -6.20
N ALA A 151 -11.49 -6.74 -6.53
CA ALA A 151 -10.09 -7.14 -6.63
C ALA A 151 -9.56 -7.61 -5.27
N ALA A 152 -9.82 -6.85 -4.19
CA ALA A 152 -9.46 -7.22 -2.82
C ALA A 152 -10.04 -8.56 -2.40
N LYS A 153 -11.34 -8.78 -2.68
CA LYS A 153 -11.98 -10.07 -2.41
C LYS A 153 -11.36 -11.21 -3.22
N ALA A 154 -11.15 -11.01 -4.52
CA ALA A 154 -10.58 -12.05 -5.40
C ALA A 154 -9.18 -12.46 -4.93
N LEU A 155 -8.34 -11.49 -4.56
CA LEU A 155 -7.00 -11.78 -4.05
C LEU A 155 -7.01 -12.40 -2.65
N HIS A 156 -7.93 -11.99 -1.78
CA HIS A 156 -8.14 -12.65 -0.49
C HIS A 156 -8.57 -14.12 -0.65
N ASP A 157 -9.54 -14.39 -1.53
CA ASP A 157 -9.99 -15.77 -1.82
C ASP A 157 -8.85 -16.62 -2.41
N TRP A 158 -7.95 -16.03 -3.20
CA TRP A 158 -6.72 -16.66 -3.67
C TRP A 158 -5.74 -16.94 -2.51
N ALA A 159 -5.52 -15.98 -1.61
CA ALA A 159 -4.63 -16.14 -0.47
C ALA A 159 -5.10 -17.26 0.49
N ILE A 160 -6.41 -17.43 0.66
CA ILE A 160 -7.00 -18.55 1.42
C ILE A 160 -6.60 -19.92 0.84
N GLN A 161 -6.39 -20.01 -0.48
CA GLN A 161 -6.03 -21.27 -1.14
C GLN A 161 -4.54 -21.59 -1.07
N LEU A 162 -3.68 -20.62 -0.73
CA LEU A 162 -2.25 -20.86 -0.59
C LEU A 162 -1.97 -21.81 0.59
N PRO A 163 -1.03 -22.77 0.43
CA PRO A 163 -0.55 -23.56 1.55
C PRO A 163 0.33 -22.69 2.48
N PRO A 164 0.49 -23.04 3.77
CA PRO A 164 1.50 -22.38 4.61
C PRO A 164 2.91 -22.57 4.04
N VAL A 165 3.76 -21.54 4.15
CA VAL A 165 5.20 -21.62 3.90
C VAL A 165 5.81 -22.50 4.98
N ALA A 166 6.59 -23.51 4.55
CA ALA A 166 7.23 -24.49 5.43
C ALA A 166 8.49 -23.94 6.12
#